data_AF-A0A4P7UKS4-F1
#
_entry.id   AF-A0A4P7UKS4-F1
#
_cell.length_a   1.000
_cell.length_b   1.000
_cell.length_c   1.000
_cell.angle_alpha   90.00
_cell.angle_beta   90.00
_cell.angle_gamma   90.00
#
_symmetry.space_group_name_H-M   'P 1'
#
loop_
_entity.id
_entity.type
_entity.pdbx_description
1 polymer ?
#
loop_
_entity_poly.entity_id
_entity_poly.type
_entity_poly.pdbx_seq_one_letter_code
_entity_poly.pdbx_strand_id
1 'polypeptide(L)'
;MKAIAEPLRGTPVPTGYDPEMLYVECARCGSPVMWEQGKATHILHMAGIDPLELDSSCMLVTDGCPMCSGKDQYTVQIFRVSGEAKTRRPPFFGNA
;
A
#
# COMPACT_ATOMS: atom_id res chain seq x y z
N MET A 1 41.18 31.18 -6.90
CA MET A 1 41.17 29.74 -6.59
C MET A 1 39.77 29.41 -6.08
N LYS A 2 38.96 28.67 -6.84
CA LYS A 2 37.59 28.29 -6.47
C LYS A 2 37.64 26.90 -5.82
N ALA A 3 37.18 26.78 -4.59
CA ALA A 3 36.81 25.50 -4.01
C ALA A 3 35.30 25.35 -4.15
N ILE A 4 34.87 24.50 -5.08
CA ILE A 4 33.50 23.99 -5.13
C ILE A 4 33.39 22.92 -4.05
N ALA A 5 32.54 23.14 -3.04
CA ALA A 5 32.21 22.10 -2.09
C ALA A 5 31.29 21.09 -2.78
N GLU A 6 31.75 19.85 -2.92
CA GLU A 6 30.92 18.72 -3.34
C GLU A 6 29.73 18.56 -2.39
N PRO A 7 28.50 18.30 -2.89
CA PRO A 7 27.41 17.90 -2.02
C PRO A 7 27.70 16.49 -1.51
N LEU A 8 27.70 16.33 -0.18
CA LEU A 8 27.79 15.04 0.50
C LEU A 8 26.65 14.14 0.03
N ARG A 9 26.87 13.33 -1.00
CA ARG A 9 25.97 12.23 -1.35
C ARG A 9 26.14 11.16 -0.28
N GLY A 10 25.34 11.26 0.77
CA GLY A 10 25.13 10.14 1.69
C GLY A 10 24.68 8.91 0.88
N THR A 11 25.10 7.73 1.31
CA THR A 11 24.54 6.46 0.83
C THR A 11 23.02 6.52 0.93
N PRO A 12 22.27 6.19 -0.14
CA PRO A 12 20.83 6.07 -0.05
C PRO A 12 20.53 5.05 1.06
N VAL A 13 19.98 5.51 2.17
CA VAL A 13 19.32 4.61 3.12
C VAL A 13 18.26 3.88 2.29
N PRO A 14 18.14 2.54 2.35
CA PRO A 14 17.03 1.86 1.73
C PRO A 14 15.76 2.49 2.30
N THR A 15 15.14 3.38 1.54
CA THR A 15 13.79 3.84 1.82
C THR A 15 12.97 2.57 1.65
N GLY A 16 12.43 2.04 2.76
CA GLY A 16 11.54 0.89 2.73
C GLY A 16 10.40 1.08 1.73
N TYR A 17 9.61 0.03 1.51
CA TYR A 17 8.48 0.14 0.60
C TYR A 17 7.55 1.28 1.02
N ASP A 18 7.19 2.17 0.09
CA ASP A 18 6.31 3.30 0.38
C ASP A 18 4.91 2.77 0.75
N PRO A 19 4.44 2.97 2.00
CA PRO A 19 3.11 2.54 2.42
C PRO A 19 1.98 3.02 1.53
N GLU A 20 2.11 4.21 0.95
CA GLU A 20 1.08 4.82 0.11
C GLU A 20 0.96 4.14 -1.26
N MET A 21 1.94 3.28 -1.60
CA MET A 21 1.92 2.42 -2.79
C MET A 21 1.31 1.04 -2.53
N LEU A 22 0.80 0.77 -1.33
CA LEU A 22 0.07 -0.47 -1.05
C LEU A 22 -1.34 -0.43 -1.66
N TYR A 23 -1.72 -1.51 -2.35
CA TYR A 23 -3.09 -1.67 -2.83
C TYR A 23 -4.05 -1.91 -1.66
N VAL A 24 -5.20 -1.24 -1.70
CA VAL A 24 -6.25 -1.35 -0.68
C VAL A 24 -7.55 -1.86 -1.29
N GLU A 25 -8.07 -2.98 -0.81
CA GLU A 25 -9.28 -3.61 -1.32
C GLU A 25 -10.42 -3.62 -0.31
N CYS A 26 -11.64 -3.36 -0.76
CA CYS A 26 -12.85 -3.56 0.05
C CYS A 26 -13.26 -5.04 0.06
N ALA A 27 -13.28 -5.68 1.23
CA ALA A 27 -13.70 -7.08 1.38
C ALA A 27 -15.16 -7.36 0.98
N ARG A 28 -16.00 -6.33 0.85
CA ARG A 28 -17.43 -6.48 0.51
C ARG A 28 -17.71 -6.51 -0.99
N CYS A 29 -17.04 -5.64 -1.76
CA CYS A 29 -17.32 -5.46 -3.19
C CYS A 29 -16.08 -5.65 -4.09
N GLY A 30 -14.90 -5.90 -3.51
CA GLY A 30 -13.64 -6.01 -4.22
C GLY A 30 -13.16 -4.70 -4.87
N SER A 31 -13.85 -3.59 -4.65
CA SER A 31 -13.46 -2.31 -5.23
C SER A 31 -12.23 -1.73 -4.51
N PRO A 32 -11.33 -1.06 -5.24
CA PRO A 32 -10.21 -0.37 -4.63
C PRO A 32 -10.70 0.74 -3.70
N VAL A 33 -10.05 0.90 -2.56
CA VAL A 33 -10.34 1.97 -1.61
C VAL A 33 -9.26 3.05 -1.73
N MET A 34 -9.66 4.24 -2.15
CA MET A 34 -8.76 5.37 -2.26
C MET A 34 -8.61 6.05 -0.91
N TRP A 35 -7.36 6.27 -0.50
CA TRP A 35 -7.03 7.00 0.72
C TRP A 35 -6.24 8.27 0.39
N GLU A 36 -6.37 9.25 1.28
CA GLU A 36 -5.53 10.44 1.27
C GLU A 36 -4.09 10.08 1.65
N GLN A 37 -3.14 10.84 1.12
CA GLN A 37 -1.73 10.66 1.39
C GLN A 37 -1.44 10.67 2.91
N GLY A 38 -0.67 9.68 3.36
CA GLY A 38 -0.23 9.51 4.74
C GLY A 38 -1.16 8.64 5.57
N LYS A 39 -2.34 8.26 5.06
CA LYS A 39 -3.29 7.41 5.79
C LYS A 39 -2.77 5.98 5.93
N ALA A 40 -2.15 5.42 4.89
CA ALA A 40 -1.57 4.07 4.99
C ALA A 40 -0.41 4.06 6.00
N THR A 41 0.47 5.06 5.93
CA THR A 41 1.55 5.28 6.89
C THR A 41 1.03 5.35 8.33
N HIS A 42 -0.01 6.14 8.57
CA HIS A 42 -0.62 6.27 9.89
C HIS A 42 -1.19 4.95 10.42
N ILE A 43 -1.93 4.21 9.58
CA ILE A 43 -2.53 2.93 9.96
C ILE A 43 -1.47 1.89 10.32
N LEU A 44 -0.40 1.79 9.54
CA LEU A 44 0.69 0.85 9.80
C LEU A 44 1.44 1.20 11.09
N HIS A 45 1.67 2.49 11.32
CA HIS A 45 2.26 2.95 12.58
C HIS A 45 1.39 2.56 13.78
N MET A 46 0.07 2.75 13.68
CA MET A 46 -0.89 2.33 14.72
C MET A 46 -0.90 0.80 14.93
N ALA A 47 -0.64 0.03 13.88
CA ALA A 47 -0.51 -1.42 13.95
C ALA A 47 0.85 -1.90 14.47
N GLY A 48 1.81 -0.99 14.69
CA GLY A 48 3.16 -1.33 15.14
C GLY A 48 4.02 -2.01 14.07
N ILE A 49 3.68 -1.83 12.79
CA ILE A 49 4.41 -2.44 11.67
C ILE A 49 5.48 -1.48 11.18
N ASP A 50 6.72 -1.98 11.15
CA ASP A 50 7.84 -1.24 10.58
C ASP A 50 7.68 -1.20 9.04
N PRO A 51 7.72 -0.01 8.39
CA PRO A 51 7.73 0.09 6.93
C PRO A 51 8.81 -0.74 6.23
N LEU A 52 9.91 -1.08 6.92
CA LEU A 52 10.96 -1.96 6.40
C LEU A 52 10.49 -3.42 6.25
N GLU A 53 9.42 -3.83 6.93
CA GLU A 53 8.82 -5.17 6.79
C GLU A 53 7.88 -5.29 5.58
N LEU A 54 7.60 -4.16 4.93
CA LEU A 54 6.71 -4.08 3.78
C LEU A 54 7.48 -4.29 2.48
N ASP A 55 6.80 -4.95 1.55
CA ASP A 55 7.25 -5.11 0.18
C ASP A 55 6.02 -5.14 -0.75
N SER A 56 6.26 -5.31 -2.05
CA SER A 56 5.21 -5.33 -3.08
C SER A 56 4.23 -6.52 -2.98
N SER A 57 4.46 -7.48 -2.08
CA SER A 57 3.53 -8.57 -1.80
C SER A 57 2.52 -8.21 -0.70
N CYS A 58 2.70 -7.09 -0.01
CA CYS A 58 1.75 -6.64 1.01
C CYS A 58 0.52 -5.97 0.38
N MET A 59 -0.65 -6.21 0.96
CA MET A 59 -1.93 -5.64 0.55
C MET A 59 -2.78 -5.30 1.78
N LEU A 60 -3.53 -4.20 1.70
CA LEU A 60 -4.47 -3.78 2.74
C LEU A 60 -5.88 -4.19 2.35
N VAL A 61 -6.66 -4.65 3.32
CA VAL A 61 -8.06 -5.03 3.12
C VAL A 61 -8.92 -4.33 4.16
N THR A 62 -9.98 -3.68 3.71
CA THR A 62 -10.95 -3.01 4.59
C THR A 62 -12.25 -3.80 4.69
N ASP A 63 -12.94 -3.72 5.84
CA ASP A 63 -14.27 -4.31 6.04
C ASP A 63 -15.43 -3.53 5.36
N GLY A 64 -15.09 -2.42 4.69
CA GLY A 64 -16.02 -1.58 3.97
C GLY A 64 -15.34 -0.48 3.15
N CYS A 65 -16.13 0.22 2.35
CA CYS A 65 -15.72 1.38 1.58
C CYS A 65 -16.88 2.40 1.54
N PRO A 66 -16.65 3.62 0.99
CA PRO A 66 -17.68 4.65 0.95
C PRO A 66 -18.95 4.19 0.25
N MET A 67 -18.81 3.34 -0.78
CA MET A 67 -19.94 2.80 -1.54
C MET A 67 -20.72 1.71 -0.80
N CYS A 68 -20.06 0.87 0.00
CA CYS A 68 -20.72 -0.27 0.66
C CYS A 68 -21.39 0.09 1.98
N SER A 69 -20.87 1.07 2.71
CA SER A 69 -21.26 1.29 4.10
C SER A 69 -21.64 2.73 4.43
N GLY A 70 -21.25 3.71 3.61
CA GLY A 70 -21.49 5.13 3.88
C GLY A 70 -20.87 5.65 5.19
N LYS A 71 -19.99 4.87 5.82
CA LYS A 71 -19.27 5.22 7.05
C LYS A 71 -17.86 5.68 6.70
N ASP A 72 -17.22 6.48 7.54
CA ASP A 72 -15.83 6.93 7.34
C ASP A 72 -14.79 6.09 8.10
N GLN A 73 -15.25 5.12 8.90
CA GLN A 73 -14.40 4.26 9.71
C GLN A 73 -14.55 2.81 9.26
N TYR A 74 -13.41 2.19 8.97
CA TYR A 74 -13.29 0.79 8.56
C TYR A 74 -12.21 0.11 9.37
N THR A 75 -12.40 -1.17 9.63
CA THR A 75 -11.32 -2.02 10.13
C THR A 75 -10.38 -2.34 8.97
N VAL A 76 -9.07 -2.32 9.20
CA VAL A 76 -8.06 -2.63 8.19
C VAL A 76 -7.27 -3.86 8.62
N GLN A 77 -7.08 -4.79 7.68
CA GLN A 77 -6.23 -5.96 7.82
C GLN A 77 -5.12 -5.92 6.77
N ILE A 78 -3.97 -6.50 7.10
CA ILE A 78 -2.78 -6.49 6.25
C ILE A 78 -2.49 -7.93 5.87
N PHE A 79 -2.41 -8.18 4.57
CA PHE A 79 -2.15 -9.49 4.02
C PHE A 79 -0.83 -9.47 3.27
N ARG A 80 -0.10 -10.58 3.33
CA ARG A 80 1.03 -10.85 2.44
C ARG A 80 0.57 -11.85 1.39
N VAL A 81 0.64 -11.46 0.12
CA VAL A 81 0.17 -12.24 -1.02
C VAL A 81 1.31 -13.14 -1.51
N SER A 82 1.26 -14.41 -1.15
CA SER A 82 2.15 -15.45 -1.69
C SER A 82 1.65 -15.89 -3.07
N GLY A 83 2.54 -15.98 -4.07
CA GLY A 83 2.21 -16.37 -5.45
C GLY A 83 1.67 -17.80 -5.66
N GLU A 84 1.38 -18.54 -4.59
CA GLU A 84 0.83 -19.91 -4.65
C GLU A 84 -0.70 -19.98 -4.57
N ALA A 85 -1.40 -18.86 -4.59
CA ALA A 85 -2.82 -18.90 -4.93
C ALA A 85 -2.96 -19.17 -6.44
N LYS A 86 -3.31 -20.40 -6.83
CA LYS A 86 -3.86 -20.72 -8.17
C LYS A 86 -5.22 -20.04 -8.35
N THR A 87 -5.26 -18.71 -8.34
CA THR A 87 -6.45 -17.93 -8.65
C THR A 87 -6.45 -17.63 -10.14
N ARG A 88 -7.42 -18.21 -10.84
CA ARG A 88 -7.70 -18.00 -12.26
C ARG A 88 -7.72 -16.50 -12.53
N ARG A 89 -6.78 -16.03 -13.33
CA ARG A 89 -6.85 -14.72 -13.97
C ARG A 89 -8.23 -14.66 -14.65
N PRO A 90 -9.11 -13.70 -14.31
CA PRO A 90 -10.30 -13.45 -15.13
C PRO A 90 -9.81 -13.19 -16.56
N PRO A 91 -10.50 -13.71 -17.60
CA PRO A 91 -10.09 -13.43 -18.97
C PRO A 91 -10.05 -11.91 -19.16
N PHE A 92 -8.92 -11.39 -19.64
CA PHE A 92 -8.83 -9.99 -20.01
C PHE A 92 -9.83 -9.73 -21.14
N PHE A 93 -10.86 -8.94 -20.85
CA PHE A 93 -11.64 -8.28 -21.88
C PHE A 93 -11.38 -6.79 -21.76
N GLY A 94 -10.80 -6.23 -22.82
CA GLY A 94 -10.59 -4.80 -23.00
C GLY A 94 -10.48 -4.53 -24.49
N ASN A 95 -11.19 -3.51 -24.97
CA ASN A 95 -11.04 -2.98 -26.32
C ASN A 95 -10.22 -1.70 -26.21
N ALA A 96 -9.35 -1.46 -27.21
CA ALA A 96 -8.50 -0.28 -27.32
C ALA A 96 -9.31 1.00 -27.56
#